data_AF-A0A841LCL3-F1
#
_entry.id   AF-A0A841LCL3-F1
#
_cell.length_a   1.000
_cell.length_b   1.000
_cell.length_c   1.000
_cell.angle_alpha   90.00
_cell.angle_beta   90.00
_cell.angle_gamma   90.00
#
_symmetry.space_group_name_H-M   'P 1'
#
loop_
_entity.id
_entity.type
_entity.pdbx_description
1 polymer ?
#
loop_
_entity_poly.entity_id
_entity_poly.type
_entity_poly.pdbx_seq_one_letter_code
_entity_poly.pdbx_strand_id
1 'polypeptide(L)'
;MKNTVRFFALLDIISIALLAKQFWQILTHLNEIPDQILSQAKVVLLLPLFVSLFVSVAGLILFKKFGFITYYIQFPFRLVVWIFSIGFITYLPEVLNLGEQWFDILFRICFIAEFFRLYFTIKIHRSSF
;
A
#
# COMPACT_ATOMS: atom_id res chain seq x y z
N MET A 1 -6.37 5.08 -21.10
CA MET A 1 -5.88 5.53 -19.77
C MET A 1 -6.92 5.50 -18.65
N LYS A 2 -8.24 5.58 -18.91
CA LYS A 2 -9.29 5.48 -17.87
C LYS A 2 -9.25 4.16 -17.08
N ASN A 3 -8.91 3.04 -17.73
CA ASN A 3 -8.91 1.71 -17.09
C ASN A 3 -7.74 1.53 -16.11
N THR A 4 -6.56 2.10 -16.39
CA THR A 4 -5.39 2.02 -15.49
C THR A 4 -5.63 2.74 -14.16
N VAL A 5 -6.27 3.91 -14.20
CA VAL A 5 -6.65 4.67 -13.00
C VAL A 5 -7.68 3.89 -12.16
N ARG A 6 -8.66 3.26 -12.81
CA ARG A 6 -9.63 2.38 -12.13
C ARG A 6 -8.95 1.15 -11.52
N PHE A 7 -7.99 0.55 -12.22
CA PHE A 7 -7.22 -0.58 -11.70
C PHE A 7 -6.42 -0.19 -10.44
N PHE A 8 -5.78 0.99 -10.43
CA PHE A 8 -5.10 1.49 -9.25
C PHE A 8 -6.05 1.80 -8.08
N ALA A 9 -7.24 2.34 -8.36
CA ALA A 9 -8.25 2.53 -7.33
C ALA A 9 -8.72 1.19 -6.74
N LEU A 10 -8.90 0.14 -7.57
CA LEU A 10 -9.24 -1.20 -7.10
C LEU A 10 -8.13 -1.80 -6.24
N LEU A 11 -6.86 -1.67 -6.65
CA LEU A 11 -5.71 -2.10 -5.85
C LEU A 11 -5.64 -1.39 -4.51
N ASP A 12 -5.92 -0.08 -4.47
CA ASP A 12 -5.99 0.67 -3.20
C ASP A 12 -7.16 0.20 -2.32
N ILE A 13 -8.33 -0.10 -2.87
CA ILE A 13 -9.46 -0.66 -2.12
C ILE A 13 -9.10 -2.02 -1.51
N ILE A 14 -8.46 -2.90 -2.29
CA ILE A 14 -8.00 -4.21 -1.79
C ILE A 14 -6.94 -4.02 -0.70
N SER A 15 -6.01 -3.08 -0.90
CA SER A 15 -5.00 -2.72 0.09
C SER A 15 -5.63 -2.22 1.39
N ILE A 16 -6.66 -1.37 1.32
CA ILE A 16 -7.44 -0.89 2.47
C ILE A 16 -8.07 -2.07 3.22
N ALA A 17 -8.74 -2.99 2.52
CA ALA A 17 -9.42 -4.11 3.16
C ALA A 17 -8.44 -5.02 3.94
N LEU A 18 -7.25 -5.26 3.38
CA LEU A 18 -6.23 -6.08 4.03
C LEU A 18 -5.50 -5.35 5.15
N LEU A 19 -5.20 -4.06 4.94
CA LEU A 19 -4.67 -3.21 5.99
C LEU A 19 -5.63 -3.05 7.15
N ALA A 20 -6.95 -3.03 6.92
CA ALA A 20 -7.91 -2.95 7.99
C ALA A 20 -7.77 -4.12 8.98
N LYS A 21 -7.44 -5.33 8.49
CA LYS A 21 -7.18 -6.49 9.34
C LYS A 21 -5.89 -6.34 10.16
N GLN A 22 -4.78 -5.94 9.52
CA GLN A 22 -3.51 -5.63 10.22
C GLN A 22 -3.69 -4.49 11.23
N PHE A 23 -4.42 -3.45 10.85
CA PHE A 23 -4.73 -2.29 11.67
C PHE A 23 -5.54 -2.68 12.91
N TRP A 24 -6.55 -3.54 12.74
CA TRP A 24 -7.35 -4.07 13.84
C TRP A 24 -6.52 -4.95 14.78
N GLN A 25 -5.63 -5.78 14.25
CA GLN A 25 -4.70 -6.59 15.07
C GLN A 25 -3.74 -5.70 15.86
N ILE A 26 -3.17 -4.67 15.23
CA ILE A 26 -2.30 -3.68 15.90
C ILE A 26 -3.08 -2.96 17.01
N LEU A 27 -4.32 -2.50 16.74
CA LEU A 27 -5.16 -1.80 17.72
C LEU A 27 -5.57 -2.66 18.91
N THR A 28 -5.81 -3.96 18.68
CA THR A 28 -6.23 -4.90 19.74
C THR A 28 -5.06 -5.42 20.57
N HIS A 29 -3.84 -5.43 20.02
CA HIS A 29 -2.62 -5.89 20.69
C HIS A 29 -1.61 -4.76 20.92
N LEU A 30 -2.06 -3.51 21.10
CA LEU A 30 -1.19 -2.34 21.31
C LEU A 30 -0.24 -2.50 22.51
N ASN A 31 -0.63 -3.28 23.52
CA ASN A 31 0.15 -3.50 24.74
C ASN A 31 1.22 -4.60 24.62
N GLU A 32 1.26 -5.36 23.52
CA GLU A 32 2.26 -6.42 23.29
C GLU A 32 3.32 -6.02 22.25
N ILE A 33 3.27 -4.78 21.77
CA ILE A 33 4.22 -4.29 20.77
C ILE A 33 5.60 -4.19 21.44
N PRO A 34 6.63 -4.93 20.96
CA PRO A 34 7.96 -4.83 21.52
C PRO A 34 8.46 -3.38 21.46
N ASP A 35 9.18 -2.93 22.50
CA ASP A 35 9.77 -1.57 22.67
C ASP A 35 10.89 -1.23 21.66
N GLN A 36 10.75 -1.70 20.42
CA GLN A 36 11.57 -1.29 19.31
C GLN A 36 10.97 -0.05 18.66
N ILE A 37 11.76 1.03 18.65
CA ILE A 37 11.42 2.34 18.05
C ILE A 37 10.88 2.18 16.61
N LEU A 38 11.40 1.21 15.85
CA LEU A 38 10.99 0.94 14.48
C LEU A 38 9.56 0.36 14.38
N SER A 39 9.14 -0.43 15.37
CA SER A 39 7.78 -0.99 15.46
C SER A 39 6.75 0.09 15.80
N GLN A 40 7.06 0.93 16.80
CA GLN A 40 6.21 2.07 17.18
C GLN A 40 6.11 3.10 16.05
N ALA A 41 7.22 3.42 15.37
CA ALA A 41 7.22 4.30 14.21
C ALA A 41 6.37 3.76 13.06
N LYS A 42 6.42 2.44 12.79
CA LYS A 42 5.55 1.79 11.80
C LYS A 42 4.08 1.97 12.15
N VAL A 43 3.68 1.75 13.41
CA VAL A 43 2.28 1.92 13.85
C VAL A 43 1.81 3.36 13.68
N VAL A 44 2.62 4.33 14.11
CA VAL A 44 2.31 5.76 13.97
C VAL A 44 2.23 6.19 12.50
N LEU A 45 3.04 5.61 11.61
CA LEU A 45 3.01 5.89 10.17
C LEU A 45 1.86 5.16 9.45
N LEU A 46 1.44 4.00 9.95
CA LEU A 46 0.40 3.17 9.34
C LEU A 46 -0.99 3.83 9.48
N LEU A 47 -1.25 4.52 10.60
CA LEU A 47 -2.45 5.34 10.84
C LEU A 47 -2.70 6.40 9.74
N PRO A 48 -1.80 7.38 9.53
CA PRO A 48 -1.97 8.40 8.49
C PRO A 48 -1.88 7.79 7.09
N LEU A 49 -1.12 6.71 6.87
CA LEU A 49 -1.11 6.01 5.59
C LEU A 49 -2.48 5.41 5.27
N PHE A 50 -3.11 4.74 6.24
CA PHE A 50 -4.43 4.15 6.10
C PHE A 50 -5.49 5.20 5.76
N VAL A 51 -5.51 6.33 6.48
CA VAL A 51 -6.41 7.46 6.18
C VAL A 51 -6.11 8.03 4.78
N SER A 52 -4.83 8.17 4.44
CA SER A 52 -4.40 8.67 3.14
C SER A 52 -4.88 7.75 2.00
N LEU A 53 -4.98 6.43 2.19
CA LEU A 53 -5.51 5.51 1.17
C LEU A 53 -6.95 5.86 0.77
N PHE A 54 -7.81 6.23 1.72
CA PHE A 54 -9.16 6.69 1.42
C PHE A 54 -9.15 7.99 0.61
N VAL A 55 -8.22 8.91 0.93
CA VAL A 55 -8.01 10.15 0.17
C VAL A 55 -7.50 9.87 -1.25
N SER A 56 -6.62 8.87 -1.43
CA SER A 56 -6.15 8.42 -2.75
C SER A 56 -7.30 7.88 -3.59
N VAL A 57 -8.14 7.01 -3.02
CA VAL A 57 -9.31 6.44 -3.72
C VAL A 57 -10.33 7.54 -4.06
N ALA A 58 -10.69 8.38 -3.09
CA ALA A 58 -11.61 9.49 -3.31
C ALA A 58 -11.05 10.49 -4.34
N GLY A 59 -9.75 10.80 -4.27
CA GLY A 59 -9.04 11.66 -5.20
C GLY A 59 -8.96 11.08 -6.61
N LEU A 60 -8.68 9.79 -6.77
CA LEU A 60 -8.65 9.12 -8.08
C LEU A 60 -10.04 9.08 -8.73
N ILE A 61 -11.11 9.02 -7.93
CA ILE A 61 -12.50 8.98 -8.41
C ILE A 61 -13.05 10.38 -8.74
N LEU A 62 -12.86 11.37 -7.85
CA LEU A 62 -13.45 12.70 -7.96
C LEU A 62 -12.52 13.72 -8.67
N PHE A 63 -11.24 13.74 -8.32
CA PHE A 63 -10.29 14.77 -8.76
C PHE A 63 -8.93 14.14 -9.09
N LYS A 64 -8.81 13.52 -10.28
CA LYS A 64 -7.65 12.73 -10.71
C LYS A 64 -6.26 13.32 -10.35
N LYS A 65 -6.10 14.65 -10.36
CA LYS A 65 -4.87 15.34 -9.91
C LYS A 65 -4.53 15.05 -8.44
N PHE A 66 -5.50 15.20 -7.54
CA PHE A 66 -5.31 14.99 -6.11
C PHE A 66 -4.97 13.54 -5.79
N GLY A 67 -5.64 12.57 -6.43
CA GLY A 67 -5.29 11.16 -6.28
C GLY A 67 -3.83 10.85 -6.59
N PHE A 68 -3.28 11.45 -7.66
CA PHE A 68 -1.87 11.29 -8.00
C PHE A 68 -0.91 11.96 -7.01
N ILE A 69 -1.25 13.17 -6.53
CA ILE A 69 -0.43 13.89 -5.54
C ILE A 69 -0.39 13.13 -4.22
N THR A 70 -1.55 12.65 -3.75
CA THR A 70 -1.65 11.84 -2.54
C THR A 70 -0.81 10.56 -2.68
N TYR A 71 -0.82 9.91 -3.85
CA TYR A 71 0.04 8.75 -4.10
C TYR A 71 1.53 9.08 -4.02
N TYR A 72 1.98 10.22 -4.57
CA TYR A 72 3.39 10.62 -4.45
C TYR A 72 3.84 10.81 -3.00
N ILE A 73 2.97 11.39 -2.17
CA ILE A 73 3.24 11.57 -0.74
C ILE A 73 3.27 10.22 -0.03
N GLN A 74 2.36 9.30 -0.36
CA GLN A 74 2.28 7.96 0.26
C GLN A 74 3.45 7.06 -0.10
N PHE A 75 3.97 7.16 -1.31
CA PHE A 75 4.98 6.25 -1.84
C PHE A 75 6.17 5.99 -0.90
N PRO A 76 6.88 7.01 -0.35
CA PRO A 76 7.98 6.77 0.58
C PRO A 76 7.52 6.05 1.86
N PHE A 77 6.34 6.39 2.39
CA PHE A 77 5.80 5.76 3.59
C PHE A 77 5.38 4.30 3.34
N ARG A 78 4.83 3.99 2.16
CA ARG A 78 4.53 2.62 1.72
C ARG A 78 5.76 1.73 1.73
N LEU A 79 6.90 2.25 1.28
CA LEU A 79 8.18 1.54 1.32
C LEU A 79 8.68 1.30 2.75
N VAL A 80 8.47 2.24 3.68
CA VAL A 80 8.93 2.12 5.09
C VAL A 80 8.06 1.14 5.88
N VAL A 81 6.74 1.18 5.66
CA VAL A 81 5.78 0.35 6.39
C VAL A 81 5.57 -1.01 5.70
N TRP A 82 6.23 -1.25 4.56
CA TRP A 82 6.09 -2.45 3.73
C TRP A 82 4.65 -2.70 3.26
N ILE A 83 3.95 -1.61 2.98
CA ILE A 83 2.57 -1.61 2.50
C ILE A 83 2.60 -1.39 0.99
N PHE A 84 2.54 -2.47 0.24
CA PHE A 84 2.51 -2.42 -1.23
C PHE A 84 1.10 -2.62 -1.75
N SER A 85 0.81 -2.00 -2.89
CA SER A 85 -0.47 -2.07 -3.59
C SER A 85 -0.89 -3.49 -3.96
N ILE A 86 0.10 -4.33 -4.23
CA ILE A 86 -0.05 -5.76 -4.50
C ILE A 86 0.57 -6.61 -3.39
N GLY A 87 0.87 -6.02 -2.24
CA GLY A 87 1.48 -6.71 -1.10
C GLY A 87 0.63 -7.87 -0.59
N PHE A 88 -0.67 -7.89 -0.91
CA PHE A 88 -1.56 -9.01 -0.61
C PHE A 88 -1.08 -10.36 -1.16
N ILE A 89 -0.29 -10.34 -2.24
CA ILE A 89 0.25 -11.55 -2.85
C ILE A 89 1.24 -12.24 -1.90
N THR A 90 1.91 -11.51 -1.01
CA THR A 90 2.84 -12.11 -0.02
C THR A 90 2.12 -12.91 1.07
N TYR A 91 0.78 -12.85 1.16
CA TYR A 91 0.00 -13.75 2.01
C TYR A 91 -0.28 -15.11 1.35
N LEU A 92 -0.13 -15.25 0.03
CA LEU A 92 -0.36 -16.53 -0.65
C LEU A 92 0.59 -17.64 -0.18
N PRO A 93 1.90 -17.41 0.01
CA PRO A 93 2.81 -18.41 0.56
C PRO A 93 2.36 -18.93 1.92
N GLU A 94 1.87 -18.05 2.78
CA GLU A 94 1.40 -18.39 4.12
C GLU A 94 0.13 -19.26 4.05
N VAL A 95 -0.82 -18.91 3.19
CA VAL A 95 -2.07 -19.68 3.02
C VAL A 95 -1.83 -21.03 2.34
N LEU A 96 -0.85 -21.10 1.43
CA LEU A 96 -0.53 -22.31 0.66
C LEU A 96 0.58 -23.15 1.31
N ASN A 97 1.09 -22.78 2.48
CA ASN A 97 2.24 -23.39 3.15
C ASN A 97 3.45 -23.54 2.21
N LEU A 98 3.71 -22.54 1.36
CA LEU A 98 4.89 -22.47 0.53
C LEU A 98 6.07 -22.02 1.40
N GLY A 99 7.25 -22.61 1.18
CA GLY A 99 8.44 -22.27 1.96
C GLY A 99 8.81 -20.78 1.91
N GLU A 100 9.52 -20.30 2.92
CA GLU A 100 9.88 -18.87 3.13
C GLU A 100 10.53 -18.20 1.91
N GLN A 101 11.22 -18.97 1.08
CA GLN A 101 11.80 -18.48 -0.18
C GLN A 101 10.75 -17.84 -1.12
N TRP A 102 9.53 -18.37 -1.14
CA TRP A 102 8.44 -17.83 -1.95
C TRP A 102 7.93 -16.49 -1.41
N PHE A 103 7.95 -16.30 -0.09
CA PHE A 103 7.66 -15.01 0.53
C PHE A 103 8.68 -13.96 0.08
N ASP A 104 9.98 -14.27 0.16
CA ASP A 104 11.04 -13.34 -0.24
C ASP A 104 10.96 -12.94 -1.72
N ILE A 105 10.67 -13.89 -2.60
CA ILE A 105 10.51 -13.64 -4.04
C ILE A 105 9.31 -12.72 -4.28
N LEU A 106 8.15 -13.04 -3.71
CA LEU A 106 6.93 -12.24 -3.88
C LEU A 106 7.08 -10.85 -3.25
N PHE A 107 7.78 -10.74 -2.13
CA PHE A 107 8.07 -9.46 -1.50
C PHE A 107 8.91 -8.57 -2.41
N ARG A 108 9.97 -9.10 -3.05
CA ARG A 108 10.77 -8.36 -4.04
C ARG A 108 9.94 -7.95 -5.25
N ILE A 109 9.05 -8.82 -5.73
CA ILE A 109 8.13 -8.50 -6.84
C ILE A 109 7.19 -7.37 -6.44
N CYS A 110 6.63 -7.40 -5.22
CA CYS A 110 5.78 -6.33 -4.70
C CYS A 110 6.51 -4.99 -4.63
N PHE A 111 7.76 -5.01 -4.17
CA PHE A 111 8.61 -3.83 -4.12
C PHE A 111 8.80 -3.24 -5.52
N ILE A 112 9.22 -4.06 -6.50
CA ILE A 112 9.40 -3.65 -7.90
C ILE A 112 8.10 -3.12 -8.51
N ALA A 113 6.98 -3.79 -8.25
CA ALA A 113 5.68 -3.38 -8.78
C ALA A 113 5.22 -2.03 -8.24
N GLU A 114 5.57 -1.67 -7.01
CA GLU A 114 5.27 -0.35 -6.45
C GLU A 114 5.99 0.77 -7.24
N PHE A 115 7.25 0.53 -7.66
CA PHE A 115 7.96 1.44 -8.56
C PHE A 115 7.32 1.54 -9.94
N PHE A 116 6.86 0.41 -10.51
CA PHE A 116 6.08 0.45 -11.75
C PHE A 116 4.80 1.28 -11.58
N ARG A 117 4.09 1.13 -10.46
CA ARG A 117 2.90 1.92 -10.16
C ARG A 117 3.22 3.42 -10.08
N LEU A 118 4.34 3.79 -9.48
CA LEU A 118 4.82 5.17 -9.48
C LEU A 118 5.11 5.68 -10.90
N TYR A 119 5.85 4.90 -11.69
CA TYR A 119 6.17 5.25 -13.07
C TYR A 119 4.90 5.48 -13.92
N PHE A 120 3.94 4.57 -13.84
CA PHE A 120 2.67 4.70 -14.55
C PHE A 120 1.86 5.89 -14.05
N THR A 121 1.88 6.17 -12.75
CA THR A 121 1.24 7.37 -12.18
C THR A 121 1.85 8.65 -12.78
N ILE A 122 3.18 8.76 -12.87
CA ILE A 122 3.87 9.91 -13.48
C ILE A 122 3.54 10.03 -14.96
N LYS A 123 3.61 8.92 -15.70
CA LYS A 123 3.31 8.88 -17.14
C LYS A 123 1.87 9.31 -17.42
N ILE A 124 0.92 8.87 -16.59
CA ILE A 124 -0.49 9.25 -16.72
C ILE A 124 -0.69 10.71 -16.35
N HIS A 125 -0.05 11.18 -15.28
CA HIS A 125 -0.12 12.59 -14.88
C HIS A 125 0.37 13.52 -16.00
N ARG A 126 1.54 13.24 -16.58
CA ARG A 126 2.15 14.02 -17.69
C ARG A 126 1.37 13.94 -19.00
N SER A 127 0.67 12.84 -19.25
CA SER A 127 -0.14 12.70 -20.48
C SER A 127 -1.54 13.30 -20.33
N SER A 128 -1.98 13.58 -19.10
CA SER A 128 -3.32 14.10 -18.82
C SER A 128 -3.34 15.57 -18.39
N PHE A 129 -2.16 16.16 -18.12
CA PHE A 129 -1.90 17.56 -17.76
C PHE A 129 -0.62 18.03 -18.41
#